data_AF-A0A351L7T5-F1
#
_entry.id   AF-A0A351L7T5-F1
#
_cell.length_a   1.000
_cell.length_b   1.000
_cell.length_c   1.000
_cell.angle_alpha   90.00
_cell.angle_beta   90.00
_cell.angle_gamma   90.00
#
_symmetry.space_group_name_H-M   'P 1'
#
loop_
_entity.id
_entity.type
_entity.pdbx_description
1 polymer ?
#
loop_
_entity_poly.entity_id
_entity_poly.type
_entity_poly.pdbx_seq_one_letter_code
_entity_poly.pdbx_strand_id
1 'polypeptide(L)'
;MESGKAQLTQRRNFNKPALALAKLAQKNTSQEGLTLIECLVAIGVIAVVSVAFTPPIFLAVATQVQNRRAEQALQLAQGEVDRLRRTVEQGNYDDSQLPPRATDSFDLNEFKRQSAPNSAQRLQSNETYPSNFQTGRLIDVNGDGRDDFIVQTYRNRGVQRDGRTVAFNVGVRVYTAPQDFGRLENPPQRAASLHMTSGEGQQGRRPLALIYTSVIQSDNRNSLCSFRQFQGEGTNNAACQ
;
A
#
# COMPACT_ATOMS: atom_id res chain seq x y z
N MET A 1 15.96 -44.03 -31.28
CA MET A 1 15.50 -43.16 -32.38
C MET A 1 14.77 -42.02 -31.72
N GLU A 2 15.16 -40.75 -31.67
CA GLU A 2 16.20 -39.89 -32.26
C GLU A 2 16.94 -39.21 -31.08
N SER A 3 18.26 -39.03 -31.02
CA SER A 3 19.21 -38.35 -31.92
C SER A 3 19.09 -36.82 -31.93
N GLY A 4 19.97 -36.17 -31.16
CA GLY A 4 20.58 -34.89 -31.54
C GLY A 4 20.09 -33.65 -30.79
N LYS A 5 20.90 -32.64 -30.45
CA LYS A 5 22.32 -32.35 -30.71
C LYS A 5 22.78 -31.32 -29.66
N ALA A 6 24.06 -31.42 -29.32
CA ALA A 6 24.81 -30.46 -28.51
C ALA A 6 24.84 -29.05 -29.13
N GLN A 7 24.86 -28.01 -28.30
CA GLN A 7 25.37 -26.68 -28.68
C GLN A 7 26.37 -26.14 -27.64
N LEU A 8 27.62 -26.37 -28.03
CA LEU A 8 28.87 -25.67 -27.75
C LEU A 8 28.79 -24.26 -27.14
N THR A 9 29.23 -24.20 -25.89
CA THR A 9 30.30 -23.33 -25.36
C THR A 9 30.91 -22.31 -26.35
N GLN A 10 30.55 -21.03 -26.22
CA GLN A 10 31.24 -19.93 -26.90
C GLN A 10 32.08 -19.13 -25.90
N ARG A 11 33.34 -19.57 -25.71
CA ARG A 11 34.40 -18.77 -25.06
C ARG A 11 34.69 -17.57 -25.96
N ARG A 12 34.44 -16.34 -25.47
CA ARG A 12 34.96 -15.11 -26.11
C ARG A 12 36.38 -14.84 -25.62
N ASN A 13 37.30 -14.87 -26.58
CA ASN A 13 38.70 -14.54 -26.43
C ASN A 13 38.89 -13.06 -26.06
N PHE A 14 39.59 -12.83 -24.95
CA PHE A 14 40.19 -11.54 -24.62
C PHE A 14 41.44 -11.34 -25.47
N ASN A 15 41.31 -10.69 -26.62
CA ASN A 15 42.45 -10.23 -27.39
C ASN A 15 42.70 -8.74 -27.15
N LYS A 16 43.79 -8.48 -26.42
CA LYS A 16 44.47 -7.18 -26.31
C LYS A 16 44.96 -6.76 -27.70
N PRO A 17 44.73 -5.49 -28.08
CA PRO A 17 45.88 -4.65 -28.41
C PRO A 17 45.67 -3.22 -27.87
N ALA A 18 45.66 -3.06 -26.55
CA ALA A 18 45.65 -1.74 -25.90
C ALA A 18 47.06 -1.25 -25.50
N LEU A 19 48.13 -1.84 -26.05
CA LEU A 19 49.50 -1.60 -25.59
C LEU A 19 50.32 -0.66 -26.48
N ALA A 20 49.83 -0.25 -27.64
CA ALA A 20 50.58 0.59 -28.58
C ALA A 20 50.22 2.10 -28.53
N LEU A 21 49.10 2.47 -27.89
CA LEU A 21 48.67 3.87 -27.74
C LEU A 21 49.01 4.48 -26.38
N ALA A 22 49.46 3.68 -25.40
CA ALA A 22 49.88 4.17 -24.09
C ALA A 22 51.26 4.84 -24.08
N LYS A 23 52.00 4.81 -25.20
CA LYS A 23 53.40 5.28 -25.28
C LYS A 23 53.60 6.68 -25.86
N LEU A 24 52.52 7.41 -26.15
CA LEU A 24 52.57 8.82 -26.60
C LEU A 24 51.99 9.81 -25.58
N ALA A 25 51.54 9.34 -24.41
CA ALA A 25 51.03 10.19 -23.33
C ALA A 25 52.07 10.43 -22.22
N GLN A 26 53.37 10.37 -22.53
CA GLN A 26 54.42 10.74 -21.60
C GLN A 26 54.56 12.28 -21.59
N LYS A 27 53.54 12.92 -21.01
CA LYS A 27 53.57 14.34 -20.64
C LYS A 27 54.55 14.46 -19.47
N ASN A 28 55.58 15.29 -19.63
CA ASN A 28 56.55 15.61 -18.60
C ASN A 28 55.82 15.96 -17.29
N THR A 29 55.93 15.07 -16.30
CA THR A 29 55.49 15.33 -14.94
C THR A 29 56.50 16.28 -14.34
N SER A 30 56.28 17.59 -14.49
CA SER A 30 56.83 18.56 -13.55
C SER A 30 56.37 18.13 -12.17
N GLN A 31 57.30 17.59 -11.38
CA GLN A 31 57.13 17.42 -9.95
C GLN A 31 57.18 18.81 -9.30
N GLU A 32 56.18 19.64 -9.57
CA GLU A 32 55.83 20.72 -8.65
C GLU A 32 55.30 20.04 -7.40
N GLY A 33 56.06 20.17 -6.31
CA GLY A 33 55.71 19.57 -5.03
C GLY A 33 54.31 20.01 -4.63
N LEU A 34 53.44 19.02 -4.40
CA LEU A 34 52.14 19.20 -3.74
C LEU A 34 52.36 20.06 -2.50
N THR A 35 52.06 21.35 -2.61
CA THR A 35 52.25 22.27 -1.50
C THR A 35 51.18 21.95 -0.46
N LEU A 36 51.53 21.99 0.84
CA LEU A 36 50.58 21.75 1.93
C LEU A 36 49.31 22.63 1.79
N ILE A 37 49.44 23.82 1.20
CA ILE A 37 48.33 24.73 0.95
C ILE A 37 47.38 24.24 -0.16
N GLU A 38 47.87 23.60 -1.21
CA GLU A 38 47.04 23.02 -2.28
C GLU A 38 46.18 21.87 -1.74
N CYS A 39 46.75 21.02 -0.89
CA CYS A 39 46.01 19.95 -0.21
C CYS A 39 44.93 20.52 0.72
N LEU A 40 45.23 21.60 1.46
CA LEU A 40 44.27 22.27 2.34
C LEU A 40 43.12 22.90 1.56
N VAL A 41 43.40 23.55 0.43
CA VAL A 41 42.36 24.09 -0.46
C VAL A 41 41.54 22.98 -1.08
N ALA A 42 42.15 21.88 -1.51
CA ALA A 42 41.43 20.73 -2.08
C ALA A 42 40.44 20.13 -1.07
N ILE A 43 40.87 19.91 0.18
CA ILE A 43 39.97 19.43 1.25
C ILE A 43 38.85 20.44 1.51
N GLY A 44 39.16 21.74 1.51
CA GLY A 44 38.16 22.81 1.67
C GLY A 44 37.10 22.80 0.56
N VAL A 45 37.52 22.69 -0.70
CA VAL A 45 36.60 22.61 -1.85
C VAL A 45 35.74 21.34 -1.76
N ILE A 46 36.33 20.19 -1.45
CA ILE A 46 35.58 18.93 -1.29
C ILE A 46 34.54 19.05 -0.17
N ALA A 47 34.89 19.69 0.96
CA ALA A 47 33.96 19.88 2.07
C ALA A 47 32.78 20.78 1.68
N VAL A 48 33.03 21.92 1.03
CA VAL A 48 31.98 22.84 0.57
C VAL A 48 31.07 22.17 -0.46
N VAL A 49 31.65 21.45 -1.42
CA VAL A 49 30.91 20.73 -2.46
C VAL A 49 30.06 19.61 -1.85
N SER A 50 30.58 18.87 -0.87
CA SER A 50 29.84 17.79 -0.19
C SER A 50 28.64 18.33 0.60
N VAL A 51 28.81 19.44 1.31
CA VAL A 51 27.71 20.08 2.05
C VAL A 51 26.64 20.62 1.09
N ALA A 52 27.03 21.13 -0.09
CA ALA A 52 26.08 21.63 -1.08
C ALA A 52 25.20 20.53 -1.72
N PHE A 53 25.74 19.31 -1.89
CA PHE A 53 25.00 18.19 -2.50
C PHE A 53 24.20 17.33 -1.51
N THR A 54 24.46 17.43 -0.21
CA THR A 54 23.79 16.59 0.79
C THR A 54 22.27 16.84 0.89
N PRO A 55 21.77 18.09 0.96
CA PRO A 55 20.33 18.33 1.15
C PRO A 55 19.43 17.77 0.02
N PRO A 56 19.76 17.93 -1.28
CA PRO A 56 18.94 17.35 -2.35
C PRO A 56 18.86 15.82 -2.32
N ILE A 57 19.95 15.13 -2.00
CA ILE A 57 19.99 13.66 -1.95
C ILE A 57 19.09 13.15 -0.83
N PHE A 58 19.19 13.74 0.36
CA PHE A 58 18.37 13.35 1.50
C PHE A 58 16.87 13.52 1.22
N LEU A 59 16.52 14.64 0.56
CA LEU A 59 15.14 14.92 0.15
C LEU A 59 14.61 13.87 -0.85
N ALA A 60 15.43 13.50 -1.84
CA ALA A 60 15.06 12.49 -2.83
C ALA A 60 14.81 11.11 -2.17
N VAL A 61 15.65 10.69 -1.22
CA VAL A 61 15.46 9.42 -0.51
C VAL A 61 14.21 9.44 0.36
N ALA A 62 13.95 10.53 1.09
CA ALA A 62 12.77 10.66 1.95
C ALA A 62 11.46 10.49 1.15
N THR A 63 11.36 11.15 -0.01
CA THR A 63 10.17 11.02 -0.87
C THR A 63 10.01 9.60 -1.43
N GLN A 64 11.10 8.91 -1.76
CA GLN A 64 11.03 7.53 -2.23
C GLN A 64 10.50 6.57 -1.16
N VAL A 65 10.94 6.72 0.10
CA VAL A 65 10.47 5.88 1.22
C VAL A 65 8.98 6.11 1.48
N GLN A 66 8.54 7.37 1.47
CA GLN A 66 7.12 7.71 1.65
C GLN A 66 6.25 7.14 0.52
N ASN A 67 6.71 7.22 -0.72
CA ASN A 67 6.00 6.64 -1.86
C ASN A 67 5.89 5.12 -1.77
N ARG A 68 6.97 4.42 -1.39
CA ARG A 68 6.93 2.96 -1.18
C ARG A 68 5.94 2.57 -0.10
N ARG A 69 5.89 3.30 1.02
CA ARG A 69 4.96 3.03 2.11
C ARG A 69 3.51 3.23 1.69
N ALA A 70 3.23 4.28 0.90
CA ALA A 70 1.90 4.53 0.36
C ALA A 70 1.48 3.45 -0.65
N GLU A 71 2.39 2.98 -1.49
CA GLU A 71 2.15 1.90 -2.44
C GLU A 71 1.83 0.59 -1.71
N GLN A 72 2.60 0.24 -0.68
CA GLN A 72 2.31 -0.92 0.18
C GLN A 72 0.93 -0.81 0.84
N ALA A 73 0.59 0.36 1.38
CA ALA A 73 -0.73 0.60 1.97
C ALA A 73 -1.86 0.40 0.95
N LEU A 74 -1.66 0.85 -0.29
CA LEU A 74 -2.65 0.65 -1.37
C LEU A 74 -2.78 -0.83 -1.75
N GLN A 75 -1.68 -1.55 -1.88
CA GLN A 75 -1.67 -2.98 -2.16
C GLN A 75 -2.38 -3.77 -1.04
N LEU A 76 -2.16 -3.41 0.22
CA LEU A 76 -2.88 -3.99 1.35
C LEU A 76 -4.39 -3.71 1.28
N ALA A 77 -4.78 -2.47 0.96
CA ALA A 77 -6.19 -2.10 0.86
C ALA A 77 -6.90 -2.87 -0.28
N GLN A 78 -6.24 -2.98 -1.43
CA GLN A 78 -6.75 -3.74 -2.58
C GLN A 78 -6.84 -5.24 -2.27
N GLY A 79 -5.79 -5.81 -1.68
CA GLY A 79 -5.78 -7.22 -1.28
C GLY A 79 -6.90 -7.57 -0.31
N GLU A 80 -7.29 -6.64 0.58
CA GLU A 80 -8.42 -6.82 1.49
C GLU A 80 -9.77 -6.84 0.76
N VAL A 81 -9.96 -5.95 -0.22
CA VAL A 81 -11.15 -5.96 -1.08
C VAL A 81 -11.23 -7.23 -1.91
N ASP A 82 -10.12 -7.67 -2.49
CA ASP A 82 -10.06 -8.87 -3.33
C ASP A 82 -10.33 -10.14 -2.52
N ARG A 83 -9.77 -10.22 -1.31
CA ARG A 83 -10.07 -11.30 -0.36
C ARG A 83 -11.56 -11.37 -0.04
N LEU A 84 -12.16 -10.21 0.23
CA LEU A 84 -13.57 -10.13 0.57
C LEU A 84 -14.47 -10.51 -0.61
N ARG A 85 -14.16 -10.00 -1.80
CA ARG A 85 -14.86 -10.38 -3.04
C ARG A 85 -14.78 -11.88 -3.26
N ARG A 86 -13.60 -12.49 -3.13
CA ARG A 86 -13.44 -13.95 -3.25
C ARG A 86 -14.28 -14.71 -2.22
N THR A 87 -14.31 -14.25 -0.97
CA THR A 87 -15.11 -14.86 0.10
C THR A 87 -16.60 -14.81 -0.24
N VAL A 88 -17.08 -13.68 -0.76
CA VAL A 88 -18.48 -13.50 -1.15
C VAL A 88 -18.84 -14.32 -2.39
N GLU A 89 -17.96 -14.38 -3.38
CA GLU A 89 -18.15 -15.15 -4.62
C GLU A 89 -18.22 -16.66 -4.36
N GLN A 90 -17.44 -17.18 -3.39
CA GLN A 90 -17.51 -18.59 -2.99
C GLN A 90 -18.88 -19.00 -2.43
N GLY A 91 -19.68 -18.03 -1.93
CA GLY A 91 -21.05 -18.25 -1.47
C GLY A 91 -21.22 -19.08 -0.19
N ASN A 92 -20.15 -19.72 0.30
CA ASN A 92 -20.12 -20.48 1.55
C ASN A 92 -19.40 -19.67 2.65
N TYR A 93 -20.02 -18.56 3.06
CA TYR A 93 -19.53 -17.73 4.14
C TYR A 93 -20.64 -17.41 5.14
N ASP A 94 -20.21 -17.10 6.36
CA ASP A 94 -21.05 -16.58 7.43
C ASP A 94 -20.81 -15.07 7.62
N ASP A 95 -21.75 -14.37 8.23
CA ASP A 95 -21.67 -12.94 8.50
C ASP A 95 -20.50 -12.58 9.42
N SER A 96 -20.04 -13.53 10.24
CA SER A 96 -18.82 -13.43 11.07
C SER A 96 -17.52 -13.36 10.26
N GLN A 97 -17.53 -13.85 9.02
CA GLN A 97 -16.39 -13.80 8.10
C GLN A 97 -16.39 -12.53 7.24
N LEU A 98 -17.42 -11.70 7.36
CA LEU A 98 -17.50 -10.40 6.72
C LEU A 98 -16.96 -9.30 7.66
N PRO A 99 -16.58 -8.13 7.13
CA PRO A 99 -16.21 -7.00 7.96
C PRO A 99 -17.30 -6.63 8.96
N PRO A 100 -16.95 -6.05 10.12
CA PRO A 100 -17.93 -5.54 11.07
C PRO A 100 -18.80 -4.45 10.44
N ARG A 101 -20.06 -4.40 10.87
CA ARG A 101 -21.03 -3.40 10.40
C ARG A 101 -20.77 -2.06 11.09
N ALA A 102 -20.69 -0.99 10.32
CA ALA A 102 -20.53 0.38 10.82
C ALA A 102 -21.83 1.19 10.80
N THR A 103 -22.72 0.93 9.85
CA THR A 103 -24.04 1.57 9.73
C THR A 103 -25.05 0.63 9.06
N ASP A 104 -26.33 0.81 9.37
CA ASP A 104 -27.43 0.15 8.67
C ASP A 104 -27.87 0.89 7.40
N SER A 105 -27.31 2.07 7.14
CA SER A 105 -27.66 2.93 6.00
C SER A 105 -27.09 2.41 4.67
N PHE A 106 -27.87 2.58 3.61
CA PHE A 106 -27.44 2.36 2.24
C PHE A 106 -26.85 3.63 1.61
N ASP A 107 -26.96 4.79 2.27
CA ASP A 107 -26.38 6.04 1.77
C ASP A 107 -24.85 6.00 1.82
N LEU A 108 -24.22 6.11 0.65
CA LEU A 108 -22.77 6.16 0.50
C LEU A 108 -22.14 7.34 1.26
N ASN A 109 -22.85 8.46 1.42
CA ASN A 109 -22.31 9.62 2.13
C ASN A 109 -22.23 9.38 3.64
N GLU A 110 -23.26 8.76 4.22
CA GLU A 110 -23.26 8.34 5.62
C GLU A 110 -22.22 7.24 5.85
N PHE A 111 -22.12 6.28 4.93
CA PHE A 111 -21.12 5.22 4.97
C PHE A 111 -19.66 5.73 4.90
N LYS A 112 -19.40 6.83 4.19
CA LYS A 112 -18.06 7.43 4.15
C LYS A 112 -17.71 8.24 5.41
N ARG A 113 -18.72 8.66 6.19
CA ARG A 113 -18.56 9.46 7.42
C ARG A 113 -18.33 8.63 8.68
N GLN A 114 -18.00 7.34 8.54
CA GLN A 114 -17.73 6.46 9.67
C GLN A 114 -16.44 6.87 10.39
N SER A 115 -16.44 6.68 11.71
CA SER A 115 -15.33 7.12 12.55
C SER A 115 -14.01 6.41 12.26
N ALA A 116 -12.91 7.11 12.51
CA ALA A 116 -11.57 6.51 12.51
C ALA A 116 -11.45 5.43 13.61
N PRO A 117 -10.50 4.49 13.51
CA PRO A 117 -10.32 3.51 14.57
C PRO A 117 -9.91 4.19 15.87
N ASN A 118 -10.39 3.69 17.01
CA ASN A 118 -10.02 4.16 18.35
C ASN A 118 -9.08 3.19 19.09
N SER A 119 -8.84 2.04 18.49
CA SER A 119 -8.02 0.96 19.01
C SER A 119 -7.47 0.13 17.85
N ALA A 120 -6.43 -0.66 18.10
CA ALA A 120 -6.00 -1.70 17.17
C ALA A 120 -5.62 -2.96 17.92
N GLN A 121 -5.77 -4.09 17.25
CA GLN A 121 -5.41 -5.39 17.79
C GLN A 121 -4.75 -6.28 16.73
N ARG A 122 -3.89 -7.19 17.18
CA ARG A 122 -3.38 -8.27 16.35
C ARG A 122 -4.40 -9.41 16.41
N LEU A 123 -4.91 -9.81 15.25
CA LEU A 123 -5.90 -10.88 15.17
C LEU A 123 -5.25 -12.25 15.35
N GLN A 124 -6.02 -13.19 15.91
CA GLN A 124 -5.63 -14.59 15.97
C GLN A 124 -5.73 -15.24 14.58
N SER A 125 -5.07 -16.39 14.38
CA SER A 125 -5.01 -17.05 13.06
C SER A 125 -6.37 -17.48 12.48
N ASN A 126 -7.39 -17.62 13.33
CA ASN A 126 -8.77 -17.94 12.94
C ASN A 126 -9.67 -16.71 12.73
N GLU A 127 -9.20 -15.51 13.10
CA GLU A 127 -9.97 -14.27 12.99
C GLU A 127 -9.57 -13.51 11.73
N THR A 128 -10.56 -13.15 10.91
CA THR A 128 -10.32 -12.34 9.71
C THR A 128 -10.47 -10.84 9.99
N TYR A 129 -11.44 -10.49 10.83
CA TYR A 129 -11.79 -9.11 11.18
C TYR A 129 -11.94 -8.95 12.69
N PRO A 130 -11.68 -7.75 13.23
CA PRO A 130 -12.12 -7.38 14.56
C PRO A 130 -13.65 -7.41 14.66
N SER A 131 -14.18 -7.66 15.86
CA SER A 131 -15.63 -7.66 16.13
C SER A 131 -16.27 -6.27 16.05
N ASN A 132 -15.48 -5.20 16.19
CA ASN A 132 -15.92 -3.81 16.13
C ASN A 132 -15.23 -3.08 14.96
N PHE A 133 -16.00 -2.30 14.20
CA PHE A 133 -15.49 -1.48 13.09
C PHE A 133 -14.52 -0.36 13.52
N GLN A 134 -14.57 0.06 14.80
CA GLN A 134 -13.65 1.05 15.37
C GLN A 134 -12.31 0.43 15.80
N THR A 135 -12.14 -0.88 15.69
CA THR A 135 -10.88 -1.54 15.97
C THR A 135 -10.18 -1.82 14.65
N GLY A 136 -8.94 -1.34 14.51
CA GLY A 136 -8.07 -1.68 13.39
C GLY A 136 -7.32 -3.00 13.59
N ARG A 137 -6.98 -3.67 12.50
CA ARG A 137 -6.11 -4.85 12.49
C ARG A 137 -4.66 -4.43 12.31
N LEU A 138 -3.79 -4.84 13.22
CA LEU A 138 -2.34 -4.64 13.09
C LEU A 138 -1.76 -5.59 12.05
N ILE A 139 -0.92 -5.07 11.16
CA ILE A 139 -0.24 -5.81 10.08
C ILE A 139 1.25 -5.49 10.10
N ASP A 140 2.06 -6.54 10.20
CA ASP A 140 3.50 -6.55 9.95
C ASP A 140 3.72 -7.12 8.54
N VAL A 141 4.26 -6.30 7.63
CA VAL A 141 4.47 -6.68 6.22
C VAL A 141 5.86 -7.27 6.00
N ASN A 142 6.85 -6.86 6.80
CA ASN A 142 8.25 -7.23 6.62
C ASN A 142 8.69 -8.41 7.53
N GLY A 143 7.86 -8.79 8.50
CA GLY A 143 8.12 -9.88 9.45
C GLY A 143 9.15 -9.54 10.52
N ASP A 144 9.39 -8.27 10.80
CA ASP A 144 10.37 -7.82 11.81
C ASP A 144 9.83 -7.81 13.25
N GLY A 145 8.55 -8.18 13.42
CA GLY A 145 7.86 -8.24 14.70
C GLY A 145 7.24 -6.91 15.14
N ARG A 146 7.42 -5.84 14.38
CA ARG A 146 6.75 -4.54 14.57
C ARG A 146 5.65 -4.39 13.53
N ASP A 147 4.52 -3.86 13.98
CA ASP A 147 3.43 -3.60 13.04
C ASP A 147 3.76 -2.36 12.20
N ASP A 148 3.63 -2.49 10.88
CA ASP A 148 3.87 -1.42 9.90
C ASP A 148 2.61 -0.59 9.65
N PHE A 149 1.46 -1.25 9.70
CA PHE A 149 0.16 -0.70 9.31
C PHE A 149 -0.97 -1.11 10.25
N ILE A 150 -2.01 -0.27 10.26
CA ILE A 150 -3.31 -0.57 10.88
C ILE A 150 -4.37 -0.55 9.78
N VAL A 151 -5.06 -1.65 9.58
CA VAL A 151 -6.12 -1.79 8.58
C VAL A 151 -7.49 -1.76 9.26
N GLN A 152 -8.27 -0.71 9.01
CA GLN A 152 -9.67 -0.63 9.40
C GLN A 152 -10.54 -1.04 8.21
N THR A 153 -11.27 -2.14 8.36
CA THR A 153 -12.22 -2.62 7.34
C THR A 153 -13.60 -2.70 7.95
N TYR A 154 -14.58 -2.17 7.23
CA TYR A 154 -15.97 -2.15 7.69
C TYR A 154 -16.94 -2.16 6.53
N ARG A 155 -18.20 -2.47 6.83
CA ARG A 155 -19.29 -2.49 5.83
C ARG A 155 -20.56 -1.86 6.36
N ASN A 156 -21.52 -1.65 5.46
CA ASN A 156 -22.90 -1.40 5.86
C ASN A 156 -23.68 -2.72 6.03
N ARG A 157 -24.94 -2.63 6.48
CA ARG A 157 -25.83 -3.79 6.63
C ARG A 157 -25.98 -4.62 5.36
N GLY A 158 -26.06 -3.96 4.21
CA GLY A 158 -26.27 -4.61 2.91
C GLY A 158 -27.64 -5.24 2.72
N VAL A 159 -27.84 -5.86 1.57
CA VAL A 159 -29.01 -6.67 1.22
C VAL A 159 -28.76 -8.09 1.66
N GLN A 160 -29.72 -8.66 2.39
CA GLN A 160 -29.68 -10.07 2.80
C GLN A 160 -30.62 -10.94 1.95
N ARG A 161 -30.18 -12.15 1.66
CA ARG A 161 -30.94 -13.24 1.03
C ARG A 161 -30.56 -14.55 1.71
N ASP A 162 -31.55 -15.34 2.11
CA ASP A 162 -31.35 -16.64 2.76
C ASP A 162 -30.42 -16.57 3.99
N GLY A 163 -30.54 -15.48 4.77
CA GLY A 163 -29.72 -15.23 5.96
C GLY A 163 -28.29 -14.76 5.68
N ARG A 164 -27.90 -14.52 4.41
CA ARG A 164 -26.55 -14.09 4.02
C ARG A 164 -26.56 -12.71 3.37
N THR A 165 -25.51 -11.92 3.62
CA THR A 165 -25.37 -10.57 3.04
C THR A 165 -24.78 -10.64 1.63
N VAL A 166 -25.63 -10.49 0.61
CA VAL A 166 -25.26 -10.71 -0.80
C VAL A 166 -24.82 -9.45 -1.54
N ALA A 167 -25.14 -8.26 -1.03
CA ALA A 167 -24.72 -6.99 -1.62
C ALA A 167 -24.51 -5.93 -0.54
N PHE A 168 -23.33 -5.31 -0.48
CA PHE A 168 -22.99 -4.33 0.56
C PHE A 168 -21.87 -3.39 0.14
N ASN A 169 -21.79 -2.23 0.78
CA ASN A 169 -20.66 -1.31 0.66
C ASN A 169 -19.57 -1.67 1.65
N VAL A 170 -18.32 -1.52 1.23
CA VAL A 170 -17.11 -1.82 2.01
C VAL A 170 -16.20 -0.61 2.00
N GLY A 171 -15.63 -0.32 3.17
CA GLY A 171 -14.64 0.72 3.39
C GLY A 171 -13.38 0.08 3.95
N VAL A 172 -12.25 0.32 3.28
CA VAL A 172 -10.92 -0.10 3.74
C VAL A 172 -10.06 1.15 3.91
N ARG A 173 -9.51 1.32 5.11
CA ARG A 173 -8.61 2.41 5.48
C ARG A 173 -7.34 1.82 6.03
N VAL A 174 -6.19 2.29 5.53
CA VAL A 174 -4.88 1.82 5.99
C VAL A 174 -4.13 2.99 6.59
N TYR A 175 -3.76 2.87 7.87
CA TYR A 175 -2.97 3.86 8.62
C TYR A 175 -1.56 3.33 8.86
N THR A 176 -0.63 4.23 9.16
CA THR A 176 0.71 3.88 9.63
C THR A 176 0.65 3.40 11.08
N ALA A 177 1.42 2.37 11.44
CA ALA A 177 1.70 2.03 12.83
C ALA A 177 3.11 2.53 13.24
N PRO A 178 3.34 2.78 14.55
CA PRO A 178 2.32 2.94 15.60
C PRO A 178 1.48 4.21 15.38
N GLN A 179 0.25 4.23 15.91
CA GLN A 179 -0.70 5.33 15.69
C GLN A 179 -1.23 5.86 17.02
N ASP A 180 -1.22 7.18 17.17
CA ASP A 180 -1.99 7.85 18.23
C ASP A 180 -3.43 8.05 17.75
N PHE A 181 -4.35 7.22 18.25
CA PHE A 181 -5.76 7.26 17.87
C PHE A 181 -6.44 8.58 18.26
N GLY A 182 -5.96 9.27 19.29
CA GLY A 182 -6.52 10.55 19.73
C GLY A 182 -6.29 11.70 18.74
N ARG A 183 -5.37 11.52 17.77
CA ARG A 183 -4.98 12.56 16.80
C ARG A 183 -5.54 12.33 15.40
N LEU A 184 -6.19 11.19 15.18
CA LEU A 184 -6.76 10.82 13.87
C LEU A 184 -7.84 11.81 13.44
N GLU A 185 -7.88 12.09 12.13
CA GLU A 185 -8.99 12.81 11.52
C GLU A 185 -10.25 11.96 11.61
N ASN A 186 -11.32 12.53 12.15
CA ASN A 186 -12.56 11.80 12.43
C ASN A 186 -13.79 12.65 12.04
N PRO A 187 -14.55 12.28 10.99
CA PRO A 187 -14.30 11.15 10.09
C PRO A 187 -13.17 11.45 9.09
N PRO A 188 -12.35 10.45 8.71
CA PRO A 188 -11.33 10.63 7.69
C PRO A 188 -11.99 10.70 6.31
N GLN A 189 -11.89 11.86 5.65
CA GLN A 189 -12.54 12.07 4.36
C GLN A 189 -11.62 11.81 3.17
N ARG A 190 -10.30 11.84 3.39
CA ARG A 190 -9.28 11.79 2.33
C ARG A 190 -8.06 11.02 2.79
N ALA A 191 -7.33 10.46 1.83
CA ALA A 191 -6.01 9.90 2.08
C ALA A 191 -4.99 11.00 2.44
N ALA A 192 -3.92 10.63 3.12
CA ALA A 192 -2.83 11.52 3.47
C ALA A 192 -2.15 12.07 2.19
N SER A 193 -1.93 13.39 2.16
CA SER A 193 -1.11 13.99 1.11
C SER A 193 0.36 13.70 1.39
N LEU A 194 1.05 13.06 0.44
CA LEU A 194 2.49 12.77 0.49
C LEU A 194 3.36 13.97 0.07
N HIS A 195 2.80 15.19 0.07
CA HIS A 195 3.56 16.38 -0.31
C HIS A 195 4.63 16.68 0.74
N MET A 196 5.81 17.13 0.25
CA MET A 196 6.97 17.53 1.05
C MET A 196 6.55 18.36 2.27
N THR A 197 6.53 17.72 3.44
CA THR A 197 6.49 18.41 4.73
C THR A 197 7.56 17.75 5.58
N SER A 198 8.39 18.56 6.23
CA SER A 198 9.42 18.08 7.16
C SER A 198 8.72 17.51 8.40
N GLY A 199 8.32 16.24 8.36
CA GLY A 199 7.69 15.50 9.46
C GLY A 199 6.75 14.38 9.00
N GLU A 200 6.02 13.76 9.93
CA GLU A 200 4.95 12.77 9.62
C GLU A 200 3.76 13.39 8.86
N GLY A 201 3.69 14.71 8.78
CA GLY A 201 2.71 15.45 7.98
C GLY A 201 1.27 15.03 8.29
N GLN A 202 0.52 14.73 7.24
CA GLN A 202 -0.86 14.23 7.36
C GLN A 202 -0.93 12.71 7.60
N GLN A 203 0.18 11.97 7.46
CA GLN A 203 0.19 10.50 7.56
C GLN A 203 -0.11 10.02 8.97
N GLY A 204 0.32 10.77 9.99
CA GLY A 204 -0.01 10.49 11.39
C GLY A 204 -1.45 10.83 11.79
N ARG A 205 -2.29 11.35 10.89
CA ARG A 205 -3.70 11.70 11.18
C ARG A 205 -4.69 11.13 10.18
N ARG A 206 -4.25 10.87 8.95
CA ARG A 206 -5.09 10.41 7.83
C ARG A 206 -4.62 9.05 7.34
N PRO A 207 -5.51 8.22 6.79
CA PRO A 207 -5.11 6.95 6.19
C PRO A 207 -4.20 7.20 4.97
N LEU A 208 -3.19 6.36 4.78
CA LEU A 208 -2.34 6.34 3.58
C LEU A 208 -3.10 5.86 2.35
N ALA A 209 -3.98 4.89 2.53
CA ALA A 209 -4.86 4.37 1.49
C ALA A 209 -6.30 4.31 1.98
N LEU A 210 -7.22 4.73 1.12
CA LEU A 210 -8.65 4.77 1.39
C LEU A 210 -9.42 4.26 0.17
N ILE A 211 -10.10 3.12 0.33
CA ILE A 211 -10.91 2.50 -0.73
C ILE A 211 -12.34 2.35 -0.23
N TYR A 212 -13.28 2.80 -1.07
CA TYR A 212 -14.70 2.54 -0.91
C TYR A 212 -15.20 1.82 -2.15
N THR A 213 -15.85 0.68 -1.96
CA THR A 213 -16.36 -0.14 -3.07
C THR A 213 -17.61 -0.88 -2.65
N SER A 214 -18.39 -1.35 -3.62
CA SER A 214 -19.49 -2.28 -3.38
C SER A 214 -19.05 -3.70 -3.73
N VAL A 215 -19.49 -4.66 -2.91
CA VAL A 215 -19.31 -6.09 -3.14
C VAL A 215 -20.69 -6.70 -3.34
N ILE A 216 -20.87 -7.44 -4.43
CA ILE A 216 -22.13 -8.05 -4.84
C ILE A 216 -21.83 -9.50 -5.25
N GLN A 217 -22.63 -10.44 -4.76
CA GLN A 217 -22.57 -11.84 -5.16
C GLN A 217 -23.23 -12.03 -6.53
N SER A 218 -22.46 -12.49 -7.52
CA SER A 218 -22.92 -12.61 -8.91
C SER A 218 -23.75 -13.88 -9.20
N ASP A 219 -23.42 -15.00 -8.56
CA ASP A 219 -23.85 -16.34 -9.00
C ASP A 219 -25.18 -16.85 -8.42
N ASN A 220 -26.04 -15.95 -7.92
CA ASN A 220 -27.38 -16.33 -7.49
C ASN A 220 -28.41 -15.94 -8.56
N ARG A 221 -29.44 -16.76 -8.79
CA ARG A 221 -30.59 -16.42 -9.68
C ARG A 221 -31.23 -15.07 -9.31
N ASN A 222 -31.08 -14.67 -8.04
CA ASN A 222 -31.60 -13.42 -7.49
C ASN A 222 -30.57 -12.27 -7.42
N SER A 223 -29.41 -12.39 -8.08
CA SER A 223 -28.33 -11.39 -8.00
C SER A 223 -28.75 -10.03 -8.57
N LEU A 224 -29.43 -10.01 -9.72
CA LEU A 224 -29.96 -8.78 -10.33
C LEU A 224 -30.96 -8.07 -9.41
N CYS A 225 -31.84 -8.83 -8.76
CA CYS A 225 -32.82 -8.28 -7.82
C CYS A 225 -32.17 -7.74 -6.55
N SER A 226 -31.14 -8.43 -6.06
CA SER A 226 -30.35 -7.97 -4.92
C SER A 226 -29.60 -6.68 -5.23
N PHE A 227 -29.09 -6.55 -6.47
CA PHE A 227 -28.46 -5.33 -6.96
C PHE A 227 -29.44 -4.16 -7.06
N ARG A 228 -30.62 -4.36 -7.66
CA ARG A 228 -31.66 -3.32 -7.73
C ARG A 228 -32.10 -2.84 -6.35
N GLN A 229 -32.36 -3.79 -5.44
CA GLN A 229 -32.69 -3.46 -4.06
C GLN A 229 -31.56 -2.67 -3.38
N PHE A 230 -30.30 -3.02 -3.63
CA PHE A 230 -29.15 -2.32 -3.10
C PHE A 230 -29.03 -0.88 -3.64
N GLN A 231 -29.44 -0.64 -4.89
CA GLN A 231 -29.51 0.71 -5.46
C GLN A 231 -30.71 1.54 -4.95
N GLY A 232 -31.58 0.95 -4.14
CA GLY A 232 -32.79 1.62 -3.63
C GLY A 232 -33.96 1.60 -4.62
N GLU A 233 -33.86 0.83 -5.71
CA GLU A 233 -35.02 0.58 -6.57
C GLU A 233 -35.98 -0.36 -5.85
N GLY A 234 -37.17 0.15 -5.51
CA GLY A 234 -38.23 -0.62 -4.88
C GLY A 234 -38.59 -1.84 -5.74
N THR A 235 -38.17 -3.02 -5.32
CA THR A 235 -38.51 -4.26 -6.00
C THR A 235 -39.83 -4.76 -5.42
N ASN A 236 -40.90 -4.69 -6.21
CA ASN A 236 -42.08 -5.50 -5.93
C ASN A 236 -41.62 -6.96 -6.00
N ASN A 237 -41.70 -7.69 -4.88
CA ASN A 237 -41.23 -9.08 -4.74
C ASN A 237 -41.73 -10.03 -5.85
N ALA A 238 -42.82 -9.68 -6.55
CA ALA A 238 -43.38 -10.42 -7.67
C ALA A 238 -42.51 -10.42 -8.96
N ALA A 239 -41.59 -9.46 -9.13
CA ALA A 239 -40.73 -9.41 -10.33
C ALA A 239 -39.43 -10.22 -10.18
N CYS A 240 -39.23 -10.88 -9.03
CA CYS A 240 -37.98 -11.49 -8.60
C CYS A 240 -38.14 -12.92 -8.07
N GLN A 241 -39.26 -13.59 -8.40
CA GLN A 241 -39.54 -15.01 -8.09
C GLN A 241 -39.57 -15.84 -9.37
#